data_AF-A0A396J167-F1
#
_entry.id   AF-A0A396J167-F1
#
_cell.length_a   1.000
_cell.length_b   1.000
_cell.length_c   1.000
_cell.angle_alpha   90.00
_cell.angle_beta   90.00
_cell.angle_gamma   90.00
#
_symmetry.space_group_name_H-M   'P 1'
#
loop_
_entity.id
_entity.type
_entity.pdbx_description
1 polymer ?
#
loop_
_entity_poly.entity_id
_entity_poly.type
_entity_poly.pdbx_seq_one_letter_code
_entity_poly.pdbx_strand_id
1 'polypeptide(L)'
;MKTFYFVMLCVISFFVLVFPNGFFGLADDTNRALGSTCKNEENTTVNGVILQTLLNSLASNVVDHHGFYQTIAGENNSRIYGSILCRGDISANNCSDCVRNSTIEASNVFPKCRDVQVLFRWCFLRYSNESFFGDMQELTFTYDFDDIDDPSVVSQGLPFMSGVAATASEKSLMFHTEVLNFNQSEKRYGMAQCTRDISRKDCKRCLDSQLINIRTIRNNTRWEIYGSNCFMWYDDYQFYASVSFLPSAAWRPSSCRSLAAIAVSAALLIVF
;
A
#
# COMPACT_ATOMS: atom_id res chain seq x y z
N MET A 1 34.78 -29.25 12.89
CA MET A 1 34.75 -27.77 12.98
C MET A 1 35.31 -27.07 11.75
N LYS A 2 36.56 -27.33 11.32
CA LYS A 2 37.18 -26.65 10.15
C LYS A 2 36.42 -26.85 8.82
N THR A 3 35.91 -28.06 8.58
CA THR A 3 35.15 -28.38 7.36
C THR A 3 33.80 -27.66 7.27
N PHE A 4 33.13 -27.47 8.41
CA PHE A 4 31.83 -26.78 8.46
C PHE A 4 31.98 -25.28 8.17
N TYR A 5 33.06 -24.68 8.67
CA TYR A 5 33.40 -23.29 8.43
C TYR A 5 33.72 -23.01 6.96
N PHE A 6 34.43 -23.95 6.31
CA PHE A 6 34.78 -23.86 4.90
C PHE A 6 33.54 -23.95 3.99
N VAL A 7 32.60 -24.85 4.31
CA VAL A 7 31.33 -24.96 3.56
C VAL A 7 30.49 -23.69 3.70
N MET A 8 30.41 -23.09 4.89
CA MET A 8 29.70 -21.81 5.11
C MET A 8 30.30 -20.66 4.28
N LEU A 9 31.63 -20.54 4.24
CA LEU A 9 32.30 -19.51 3.44
C LEU A 9 32.06 -19.69 1.94
N CYS A 10 32.05 -20.94 1.44
CA CYS A 10 31.73 -21.22 0.05
C CYS A 10 30.27 -20.87 -0.30
N VAL A 11 29.31 -21.13 0.61
CA VAL A 11 27.91 -20.75 0.40
C VAL A 11 27.75 -19.23 0.38
N ILE A 12 28.38 -18.51 1.30
CA ILE A 12 28.34 -17.04 1.34
C ILE A 12 28.98 -16.45 0.07
N SER A 13 30.15 -16.96 -0.34
CA SER A 13 30.83 -16.51 -1.55
C SER A 13 30.03 -16.81 -2.82
N PHE A 14 29.36 -17.97 -2.90
CA PHE A 14 28.47 -18.30 -4.01
C PHE A 14 27.25 -17.38 -4.03
N PHE A 15 26.64 -17.08 -2.89
CA PHE A 15 25.54 -16.09 -2.81
C PHE A 15 25.99 -14.69 -3.25
N VAL A 16 27.18 -14.24 -2.84
CA VAL A 16 27.72 -12.93 -3.24
C VAL A 16 28.05 -12.87 -4.74
N LEU A 17 28.50 -13.99 -5.34
CA LEU A 17 28.88 -14.03 -6.76
C LEU A 17 27.69 -14.28 -7.71
N VAL A 18 26.67 -15.01 -7.27
CA VAL A 18 25.43 -15.25 -8.04
C VAL A 18 24.46 -14.08 -7.90
N PHE A 19 24.52 -13.38 -6.77
CA PHE A 19 23.80 -12.13 -6.51
C PHE A 19 24.81 -11.00 -6.25
N PRO A 20 25.62 -10.58 -7.25
CA PRO A 20 26.55 -9.46 -7.09
C PRO A 20 25.78 -8.15 -6.83
N ASN A 21 24.54 -8.13 -7.29
CA ASN A 21 23.47 -7.24 -6.84
C ASN A 21 22.74 -7.93 -5.69
N GLY A 22 23.39 -8.03 -4.53
CA GLY A 22 22.76 -8.56 -3.33
C GLY A 22 21.43 -7.82 -3.17
N PHE A 23 20.32 -8.56 -3.17
CA PHE A 23 18.96 -8.12 -2.85
C PHE A 23 18.88 -6.59 -2.78
N PHE A 24 18.91 -5.89 -3.92
CA PHE A 24 18.55 -4.48 -3.94
C PHE A 24 17.06 -4.49 -3.63
N GLY A 25 16.79 -4.49 -2.33
CA GLY A 25 15.48 -4.68 -1.78
C GLY A 25 14.56 -3.65 -2.40
N LEU A 26 13.30 -4.04 -2.58
CA LEU A 26 12.22 -3.09 -2.41
C LEU A 26 12.60 -2.22 -1.19
N ALA A 27 12.87 -0.94 -1.42
CA ALA A 27 13.29 -0.05 -0.35
C ALA A 27 12.16 0.00 0.68
N ASP A 28 12.41 -0.53 1.89
CA ASP A 28 11.54 -0.58 3.08
C ASP A 28 10.03 -0.38 2.83
N ASP A 29 9.49 -1.08 1.84
CA ASP A 29 8.06 -1.04 1.57
C ASP A 29 7.42 -2.01 2.54
N THR A 30 7.00 -1.46 3.68
CA THR A 30 6.48 -2.21 4.80
C THR A 30 5.10 -1.70 5.20
N ASN A 31 4.35 -2.55 5.90
CA ASN A 31 3.05 -2.25 6.48
C ASN A 31 3.15 -1.30 7.70
N ARG A 32 3.72 -0.12 7.49
CA ARG A 32 3.99 0.86 8.54
C ARG A 32 2.76 1.72 8.82
N ALA A 33 2.45 1.93 10.10
CA ALA A 33 1.47 2.92 10.54
C ALA A 33 2.04 4.33 10.32
N LEU A 34 1.24 5.19 9.66
CA LEU A 34 1.61 6.57 9.35
C LEU A 34 0.91 7.56 10.26
N GLY A 35 -0.29 7.21 10.71
CA GLY A 35 -1.02 7.97 11.71
C GLY A 35 -2.50 7.62 11.76
N SER A 36 -3.15 8.11 12.79
CA SER A 36 -4.58 7.96 13.01
C SER A 36 -5.15 9.32 13.38
N THR A 37 -6.30 9.69 12.80
CA THR A 37 -7.00 10.93 13.13
C THR A 37 -8.36 10.63 13.73
N CYS A 38 -8.75 11.48 14.66
CA CYS A 38 -10.08 11.50 15.27
C CYS A 38 -10.72 12.86 15.00
N LYS A 39 -11.97 12.82 14.55
CA LYS A 39 -12.85 13.98 14.43
C LYS A 39 -14.18 13.70 15.16
N ASN A 40 -14.89 14.78 15.45
CA ASN A 40 -16.19 14.74 16.12
C ASN A 40 -16.13 13.98 17.46
N GLU A 41 -15.19 14.37 18.32
CA GLU A 41 -15.10 13.84 19.67
C GLU A 41 -16.31 14.32 20.48
N GLU A 42 -17.17 13.39 20.91
CA GLU A 42 -18.37 13.68 21.68
C GLU A 42 -18.37 12.95 23.03
N ASN A 43 -19.25 13.39 23.94
CA ASN A 43 -19.40 12.77 25.25
C ASN A 43 -19.96 11.33 25.19
N THR A 44 -20.60 10.94 24.08
CA THR A 44 -21.16 9.60 23.88
C THR A 44 -20.22 8.75 23.03
N THR A 45 -19.88 7.58 23.54
CA THR A 45 -19.06 6.59 22.85
C THR A 45 -19.80 5.95 21.67
N VAL A 46 -19.03 5.57 20.65
CA VAL A 46 -19.52 4.70 19.58
C VAL A 46 -19.84 3.33 20.18
N ASN A 47 -20.91 2.68 19.71
CA ASN A 47 -21.26 1.34 20.18
C ASN A 47 -20.19 0.33 19.73
N GLY A 48 -19.39 -0.16 20.68
CA GLY A 48 -18.25 -1.05 20.40
C GLY A 48 -18.64 -2.38 19.74
N VAL A 49 -19.84 -2.91 19.99
CA VAL A 49 -20.31 -4.15 19.34
C VAL A 49 -20.61 -3.90 17.86
N ILE A 50 -21.24 -2.78 17.55
CA ILE A 50 -21.54 -2.37 16.16
C ILE A 50 -20.24 -2.05 15.42
N LEU A 51 -19.30 -1.35 16.07
CA LEU A 51 -18.00 -1.06 15.49
C LEU A 51 -17.21 -2.34 15.20
N GLN A 52 -17.15 -3.29 16.14
CA GLN A 52 -16.46 -4.56 15.90
C GLN A 52 -17.09 -5.35 14.75
N THR A 53 -18.42 -5.31 14.62
CA THR A 53 -19.15 -5.92 13.50
C THR A 53 -18.73 -5.28 12.17
N LEU A 54 -18.64 -3.95 12.13
CA LEU A 54 -18.16 -3.19 10.96
C LEU A 54 -16.72 -3.59 10.58
N LEU A 55 -15.79 -3.53 11.54
CA LEU A 55 -14.37 -3.79 11.32
C LEU A 55 -14.13 -5.24 10.85
N ASN A 56 -14.85 -6.21 11.42
CA ASN A 56 -14.79 -7.61 10.99
C ASN A 56 -15.31 -7.78 9.55
N SER A 57 -16.39 -7.08 9.20
CA SER A 57 -16.92 -7.09 7.83
C SER A 57 -15.92 -6.52 6.84
N LEU A 58 -15.25 -5.40 7.17
CA LEU A 58 -14.20 -4.83 6.35
C LEU A 58 -13.03 -5.79 6.14
N ALA A 59 -12.51 -6.38 7.22
CA ALA A 59 -11.39 -7.32 7.17
C ALA A 59 -11.68 -8.58 6.37
N SER A 60 -12.91 -9.09 6.44
CA SER A 60 -13.27 -10.36 5.78
C SER A 60 -13.54 -10.23 4.29
N ASN A 61 -13.95 -9.04 3.82
CA ASN A 61 -14.44 -8.87 2.44
C ASN A 61 -13.49 -8.10 1.52
N VAL A 62 -12.51 -7.36 2.06
CA VAL A 62 -11.66 -6.47 1.26
C VAL A 62 -10.90 -7.16 0.13
N VAL A 63 -10.38 -8.37 0.36
CA VAL A 63 -9.61 -9.13 -0.64
C VAL A 63 -10.50 -9.58 -1.79
N ASP A 64 -11.66 -10.13 -1.48
CA ASP A 64 -12.64 -10.61 -2.48
C ASP A 64 -13.22 -9.47 -3.31
N HIS A 65 -13.18 -8.24 -2.77
CA HIS A 65 -13.61 -7.03 -3.47
C HIS A 65 -12.45 -6.26 -4.11
N HIS A 66 -11.35 -6.93 -4.43
CA HIS A 66 -10.20 -6.32 -5.12
C HIS A 66 -9.56 -5.15 -4.36
N GLY A 67 -9.39 -5.30 -3.05
CA GLY A 67 -8.66 -4.35 -2.22
C GLY A 67 -9.43 -3.08 -1.84
N PHE A 68 -10.73 -2.99 -2.12
CA PHE A 68 -11.56 -1.94 -1.52
C PHE A 68 -12.97 -2.41 -1.27
N TYR A 69 -13.45 -2.11 -0.08
CA TYR A 69 -14.76 -2.52 0.39
C TYR A 69 -15.33 -1.47 1.33
N GLN A 70 -16.65 -1.28 1.24
CA GLN A 70 -17.41 -0.38 2.09
C GLN A 70 -18.62 -1.12 2.64
N THR A 71 -18.96 -0.86 3.89
CA THR A 71 -20.07 -1.52 4.56
C THR A 71 -20.66 -0.61 5.62
N ILE A 72 -21.87 -0.96 6.05
CA ILE A 72 -22.58 -0.29 7.15
C ILE A 72 -22.85 -1.33 8.22
N ALA A 73 -22.76 -0.95 9.49
CA ALA A 73 -23.21 -1.76 10.62
C ALA A 73 -24.18 -0.95 11.50
N GLY A 74 -25.11 -1.63 12.17
CA GLY A 74 -26.10 -1.00 13.04
C GLY A 74 -27.36 -0.53 12.32
N GLU A 75 -28.30 -0.01 13.10
CA GLU A 75 -29.64 0.38 12.62
C GLU A 75 -30.02 1.78 13.08
N ASN A 76 -30.85 2.47 12.28
CA ASN A 76 -31.37 3.81 12.58
C ASN A 76 -30.24 4.78 13.01
N ASN A 77 -30.33 5.33 14.22
CA ASN A 77 -29.38 6.32 14.75
C ASN A 77 -28.07 5.70 15.28
N SER A 78 -27.89 4.39 15.14
CA SER A 78 -26.68 3.66 15.56
C SER A 78 -25.81 3.20 14.38
N ARG A 79 -26.14 3.63 13.16
CA ARG A 79 -25.39 3.27 11.95
C ARG A 79 -23.96 3.80 12.00
N ILE A 80 -23.04 2.96 11.58
CA ILE A 80 -21.65 3.30 11.35
C ILE A 80 -21.32 2.91 9.90
N TYR A 81 -20.79 3.86 9.15
CA TYR A 81 -20.30 3.69 7.78
C TYR A 81 -18.81 3.42 7.85
N GLY A 82 -18.32 2.45 7.10
CA GLY A 82 -16.90 2.10 7.08
C GLY A 82 -16.42 1.80 5.67
N SER A 83 -15.17 2.16 5.39
CA SER A 83 -14.47 1.82 4.16
C SER A 83 -13.04 1.40 4.46
N ILE A 84 -12.50 0.53 3.62
CA ILE A 84 -11.09 0.14 3.61
C ILE A 84 -10.58 0.14 2.18
N LEU A 85 -9.38 0.69 1.97
CA LEU A 85 -8.66 0.65 0.70
C LEU A 85 -7.26 0.08 0.94
N CYS A 86 -6.92 -1.00 0.27
CA CYS A 86 -5.56 -1.49 0.12
C CYS A 86 -4.88 -0.81 -1.08
N ARG A 87 -3.57 -0.65 -0.99
CA ARG A 87 -2.76 -0.16 -2.10
C ARG A 87 -2.85 -1.11 -3.30
N GLY A 88 -2.99 -0.57 -4.51
CA GLY A 88 -3.40 -1.37 -5.67
C GLY A 88 -2.40 -2.43 -6.17
N ASP A 89 -1.13 -2.36 -5.75
CA ASP A 89 -0.05 -3.26 -6.17
C ASP A 89 0.28 -4.37 -5.15
N ILE A 90 -0.28 -4.35 -3.94
CA ILE A 90 0.09 -5.32 -2.90
C ILE A 90 -0.67 -6.64 -3.05
N SER A 91 -0.05 -7.72 -2.56
CA SER A 91 -0.68 -9.05 -2.56
C SER A 91 -1.92 -9.13 -1.66
N ALA A 92 -2.79 -10.12 -1.91
CA ALA A 92 -3.94 -10.41 -1.04
C ALA A 92 -3.55 -10.61 0.43
N ASN A 93 -2.38 -11.23 0.68
CA ASN A 93 -1.85 -11.44 2.03
C ASN A 93 -1.42 -10.11 2.65
N ASN A 94 -0.68 -9.28 1.92
CA ASN A 94 -0.25 -7.95 2.42
C ASN A 94 -1.46 -7.04 2.67
N CYS A 95 -2.48 -7.10 1.81
CA CYS A 95 -3.75 -6.41 2.03
C CYS A 95 -4.42 -6.91 3.31
N SER A 96 -4.59 -8.22 3.48
CA SER A 96 -5.17 -8.82 4.69
C SER A 96 -4.42 -8.41 5.97
N ASP A 97 -3.08 -8.43 5.93
CA ASP A 97 -2.24 -8.04 7.06
C ASP A 97 -2.36 -6.55 7.38
N CYS A 98 -2.43 -5.68 6.36
CA CYS A 98 -2.67 -4.26 6.56
C CYS A 98 -4.03 -4.00 7.18
N VAL A 99 -5.08 -4.61 6.63
CA VAL A 99 -6.44 -4.41 7.14
C VAL A 99 -6.56 -4.90 8.58
N ARG A 100 -6.00 -6.07 8.91
CA ARG A 100 -5.95 -6.53 10.30
C ARG A 100 -5.29 -5.50 11.22
N ASN A 101 -4.11 -5.00 10.87
CA ASN A 101 -3.40 -4.03 11.71
C ASN A 101 -4.19 -2.71 11.84
N SER A 102 -4.75 -2.20 10.75
CA SER A 102 -5.56 -0.98 10.76
C SER A 102 -6.83 -1.11 11.59
N THR A 103 -7.49 -2.29 11.60
CA THR A 103 -8.68 -2.52 12.45
C THR A 103 -8.33 -2.60 13.94
N ILE A 104 -7.18 -3.16 14.30
CA ILE A 104 -6.69 -3.19 15.69
C ILE A 104 -6.42 -1.75 16.16
N GLU A 105 -5.73 -0.96 15.35
CA GLU A 105 -5.47 0.46 15.61
C GLU A 105 -6.79 1.24 15.76
N ALA A 106 -7.74 1.06 14.82
CA ALA A 106 -9.05 1.69 14.84
C ALA A 106 -9.84 1.39 16.13
N SER A 107 -9.77 0.15 16.63
CA SER A 107 -10.43 -0.24 17.88
C SER A 107 -9.79 0.34 19.14
N ASN A 108 -8.46 0.55 19.13
CA ASN A 108 -7.70 0.87 20.35
C ASN A 108 -7.55 2.37 20.61
N VAL A 109 -7.53 3.19 19.56
CA VAL A 109 -7.04 4.57 19.70
C VAL A 109 -8.13 5.54 20.19
N PHE A 110 -9.42 5.30 19.89
CA PHE A 110 -10.44 6.35 20.09
C PHE A 110 -11.87 5.85 20.44
N PRO A 111 -12.21 5.57 21.71
CA PRO A 111 -13.56 5.12 22.09
C PRO A 111 -14.66 6.17 21.90
N LYS A 112 -14.30 7.46 21.83
CA LYS A 112 -15.24 8.61 21.76
C LYS A 112 -15.33 9.29 20.39
N CYS A 113 -14.56 8.83 19.42
CA CYS A 113 -14.47 9.50 18.12
C CYS A 113 -15.49 8.94 17.15
N ARG A 114 -16.17 9.85 16.46
CA ARG A 114 -17.27 9.53 15.57
C ARG A 114 -16.88 9.54 14.10
N ASP A 115 -15.75 10.13 13.73
CA ASP A 115 -15.09 9.96 12.43
C ASP A 115 -13.61 9.67 12.68
N VAL A 116 -13.16 8.50 12.26
CA VAL A 116 -11.80 8.01 12.48
C VAL A 116 -11.20 7.58 11.16
N GLN A 117 -9.97 8.03 10.92
CA GLN A 117 -9.17 7.62 9.77
C GLN A 117 -7.87 7.01 10.28
N VAL A 118 -7.56 5.80 9.85
CA VAL A 118 -6.33 5.09 10.18
C VAL A 118 -5.56 4.86 8.90
N LEU A 119 -4.35 5.41 8.85
CA LEU A 119 -3.50 5.39 7.69
C LEU A 119 -2.28 4.50 7.95
N PHE A 120 -2.17 3.47 7.13
CA PHE A 120 -0.96 2.67 6.95
C PHE A 120 -0.44 2.91 5.54
N ARG A 121 0.87 2.70 5.34
CA ARG A 121 1.48 2.80 4.00
C ARG A 121 0.76 1.88 2.99
N TRP A 122 0.28 0.72 3.42
CA TRP A 122 -0.38 -0.26 2.55
C TRP A 122 -1.91 -0.18 2.50
N CYS A 123 -2.56 0.54 3.41
CA CYS A 123 -4.02 0.64 3.42
C CYS A 123 -4.54 1.83 4.22
N PHE A 124 -5.75 2.25 3.89
CA PHE A 124 -6.45 3.36 4.50
C PHE A 124 -7.84 2.91 4.96
N LEU A 125 -8.07 2.97 6.27
CA LEU A 125 -9.34 2.65 6.91
C LEU A 125 -10.01 3.95 7.35
N ARG A 126 -11.31 4.08 7.08
CA ARG A 126 -12.14 5.14 7.67
C ARG A 126 -13.45 4.56 8.18
N TYR A 127 -13.90 5.03 9.34
CA TYR A 127 -15.28 4.85 9.76
C TYR A 127 -15.87 6.16 10.26
N SER A 128 -17.18 6.32 10.10
CA SER A 128 -17.92 7.45 10.63
C SER A 128 -19.37 7.10 11.00
N ASN A 129 -19.98 7.82 11.94
CA ASN A 129 -21.43 7.74 12.19
C ASN A 129 -22.26 8.51 11.13
N GLU A 130 -21.60 9.34 10.32
CA GLU A 130 -22.17 10.01 9.16
C GLU A 130 -21.69 9.34 7.87
N SER A 131 -22.55 9.32 6.85
CA SER A 131 -22.13 8.79 5.56
C SER A 131 -21.11 9.73 4.92
N PHE A 132 -20.05 9.15 4.35
CA PHE A 132 -19.04 9.85 3.56
C PHE A 132 -18.84 9.21 2.19
N PHE A 133 -19.67 8.23 1.83
CA PHE A 133 -19.50 7.45 0.61
C PHE A 133 -19.81 8.32 -0.61
N GLY A 134 -18.83 8.44 -1.51
CA GLY A 134 -18.93 9.26 -2.71
C GLY A 134 -18.70 10.75 -2.47
N ASP A 135 -18.44 11.17 -1.24
CA ASP A 135 -18.14 12.56 -0.90
C ASP A 135 -16.63 12.81 -1.01
N MET A 136 -16.23 13.51 -2.07
CA MET A 136 -14.84 13.91 -2.27
C MET A 136 -14.43 14.98 -1.25
N GLN A 137 -13.36 14.71 -0.50
CA GLN A 137 -12.77 15.62 0.47
C GLN A 137 -11.35 16.03 0.06
N GLU A 138 -11.07 17.34 0.06
CA GLU A 138 -9.78 17.92 -0.34
C GLU A 138 -8.70 17.86 0.75
N LEU A 139 -8.95 17.15 1.86
CA LEU A 139 -7.98 17.04 2.95
C LEU A 139 -6.81 16.15 2.55
N THR A 140 -5.60 16.71 2.65
CA THR A 140 -4.34 16.04 2.28
C THR A 140 -3.27 16.26 3.35
N PHE A 141 -2.48 15.23 3.61
CA PHE A 141 -1.27 15.26 4.43
C PHE A 141 -0.08 14.85 3.56
N THR A 142 1.00 15.62 3.62
CA THR A 142 2.23 15.34 2.87
C THR A 142 3.30 14.80 3.81
N TYR A 143 3.92 13.70 3.41
CA TYR A 143 5.13 13.16 4.02
C TYR A 143 6.31 13.46 3.10
N ASP A 144 7.10 14.45 3.50
CA ASP A 144 8.27 14.91 2.77
C ASP A 144 9.55 14.24 3.28
N PHE A 145 10.49 14.02 2.37
CA PHE A 145 11.85 13.59 2.67
C PHE A 145 12.82 14.75 2.43
N ASP A 146 13.88 14.85 3.22
CA ASP A 146 14.79 16.00 3.20
C ASP A 146 15.73 16.04 1.98
N ASP A 147 15.80 14.96 1.20
CA ASP A 147 16.66 14.87 0.02
C ASP A 147 16.12 15.71 -1.13
N ILE A 148 17.01 16.45 -1.79
CA ILE A 148 16.69 17.38 -2.88
C ILE A 148 17.36 16.91 -4.17
N ASP A 149 16.58 16.86 -5.23
CA ASP A 149 16.99 16.57 -6.58
C ASP A 149 17.59 17.77 -7.31
N ASP A 150 18.36 17.47 -8.34
CA ASP A 150 18.77 18.45 -9.33
C ASP A 150 17.52 19.10 -9.98
N PRO A 151 17.48 20.44 -10.16
CA PRO A 151 16.34 21.13 -10.75
C PRO A 151 15.88 20.56 -12.11
N SER A 152 16.79 19.99 -12.89
CA SER A 152 16.46 19.37 -14.18
C SER A 152 15.61 18.10 -14.03
N VAL A 153 15.81 17.31 -12.96
CA VAL A 153 14.99 16.13 -12.63
C VAL A 153 13.60 16.57 -12.16
N VAL A 154 13.57 17.57 -11.29
CA VAL A 154 12.33 18.13 -10.72
C VAL A 154 11.39 18.65 -11.82
N SER A 155 11.96 19.25 -12.88
CA SER A 155 11.18 19.79 -14.00
C SER A 155 10.35 18.72 -14.74
N GLN A 156 10.79 17.46 -14.72
CA GLN A 156 10.11 16.33 -15.36
C GLN A 156 9.15 15.59 -14.42
N GLY A 157 9.38 15.66 -13.09
CA GLY A 157 8.59 14.94 -12.09
C GLY A 157 7.11 15.35 -12.04
N LEU A 158 6.79 16.64 -12.11
CA LEU A 158 5.40 17.13 -12.10
C LEU A 158 4.60 16.73 -13.36
N PRO A 159 5.10 16.95 -14.60
CA PRO A 159 4.45 16.42 -15.81
C PRO A 159 4.27 14.91 -15.78
N PHE A 160 5.28 14.17 -15.28
CA PHE A 160 5.20 12.73 -15.10
C PHE A 160 4.07 12.33 -14.17
N MET A 161 4.02 12.87 -12.94
CA MET A 161 2.97 12.55 -11.97
C MET A 161 1.57 13.00 -12.41
N SER A 162 1.47 14.06 -13.21
CA SER A 162 0.22 14.44 -13.89
C SER A 162 -0.27 13.36 -14.86
N GLY A 163 0.64 12.73 -15.62
CA GLY A 163 0.33 11.58 -16.47
C GLY A 163 -0.12 10.35 -15.68
N VAL A 164 0.57 10.06 -14.56
CA VAL A 164 0.21 8.97 -13.64
C VAL A 164 -1.20 9.19 -13.07
N ALA A 165 -1.48 10.40 -12.61
CA ALA A 165 -2.77 10.80 -12.06
C ALA A 165 -3.91 10.68 -13.08
N ALA A 166 -3.71 11.21 -14.30
CA ALA A 166 -4.69 11.13 -15.38
C ALA A 166 -5.04 9.66 -15.70
N THR A 167 -4.02 8.80 -15.82
CA THR A 167 -4.22 7.39 -16.14
C THR A 167 -4.88 6.63 -15.00
N ALA A 168 -4.50 6.89 -13.73
CA ALA A 168 -5.15 6.29 -12.58
C ALA A 168 -6.66 6.59 -12.57
N SER A 169 -7.05 7.84 -12.82
CA SER A 169 -8.46 8.27 -12.78
C SER A 169 -9.38 7.59 -13.80
N GLU A 170 -8.81 7.08 -14.90
CA GLU A 170 -9.57 6.41 -15.96
C GLU A 170 -9.62 4.88 -15.84
N LYS A 171 -8.77 4.30 -14.99
CA LYS A 171 -8.74 2.85 -14.75
C LYS A 171 -9.88 2.42 -13.82
N SER A 172 -10.38 1.20 -14.03
CA SER A 172 -11.45 0.61 -13.20
C SER A 172 -11.07 0.46 -11.73
N LEU A 173 -9.80 0.18 -11.44
CA LEU A 173 -9.27 0.09 -10.07
C LEU A 173 -8.88 1.45 -9.49
N MET A 174 -8.98 2.52 -10.27
CA MET A 174 -8.51 3.87 -9.90
C MET A 174 -7.08 3.89 -9.36
N PHE A 175 -6.21 3.06 -9.92
CA PHE A 175 -4.83 2.86 -9.48
C PHE A 175 -3.90 2.77 -10.69
N HIS A 176 -2.74 3.43 -10.61
CA HIS A 176 -1.69 3.30 -11.61
C HIS A 176 -0.31 3.54 -11.02
N THR A 177 0.66 2.79 -11.52
CA THR A 177 2.09 3.01 -11.31
C THR A 177 2.79 3.21 -12.64
N GLU A 178 3.86 4.01 -12.64
CA GLU A 178 4.70 4.25 -13.82
C GLU A 178 6.14 4.56 -13.40
N VAL A 179 7.08 4.42 -14.35
CA VAL A 179 8.50 4.71 -14.15
C VAL A 179 8.94 5.80 -15.12
N LEU A 180 9.50 6.88 -14.58
CA LEU A 180 10.21 7.89 -15.34
C LEU A 180 11.70 7.52 -15.38
N ASN A 181 12.24 7.32 -16.59
CA ASN A 181 13.68 7.14 -16.78
C ASN A 181 14.29 8.52 -17.06
N PHE A 182 15.01 9.09 -16.10
CA PHE A 182 15.70 10.36 -16.28
C PHE A 182 17.00 10.15 -17.05
N ASN A 183 17.77 9.12 -16.71
CA ASN A 183 18.92 8.63 -17.48
C ASN A 183 19.09 7.11 -17.29
N GLN A 184 20.23 6.53 -17.71
CA GLN A 184 20.47 5.08 -17.62
C GLN A 184 20.52 4.55 -16.17
N SER A 185 20.91 5.39 -15.21
CA SER A 185 21.09 5.03 -13.80
C SER A 185 20.02 5.63 -12.89
N GLU A 186 19.40 6.73 -13.31
CA GLU A 186 18.45 7.49 -12.51
C GLU A 186 17.02 7.31 -12.98
N LYS A 187 16.17 6.84 -12.06
CA LYS A 187 14.76 6.57 -12.29
C LYS A 187 13.93 7.20 -11.20
N ARG A 188 12.66 7.46 -11.52
CA ARG A 188 11.64 7.87 -10.56
C ARG A 188 10.43 6.98 -10.73
N TYR A 189 9.85 6.58 -9.62
CA TYR A 189 8.73 5.67 -9.54
C TYR A 189 7.52 6.46 -9.04
N GLY A 190 6.47 6.50 -9.85
CA GLY A 190 5.23 7.20 -9.55
C GLY A 190 4.11 6.23 -9.28
N MET A 191 3.23 6.59 -8.34
CA MET A 191 1.96 5.89 -8.10
C MET A 191 0.86 6.90 -7.79
N ALA A 192 -0.35 6.64 -8.31
CA ALA A 192 -1.55 7.37 -7.97
C ALA A 192 -2.70 6.40 -7.72
N GLN A 193 -3.52 6.69 -6.70
CA GLN A 193 -4.68 5.87 -6.34
C GLN A 193 -5.84 6.73 -5.84
N CYS A 194 -7.08 6.31 -6.12
CA CYS A 194 -8.28 6.85 -5.48
C CYS A 194 -9.09 5.76 -4.77
N THR A 195 -9.92 6.17 -3.80
CA THR A 195 -11.03 5.35 -3.31
C THR A 195 -12.05 5.16 -4.42
N ARG A 196 -12.73 4.00 -4.45
CA ARG A 196 -13.59 3.61 -5.58
C ARG A 196 -15.06 3.98 -5.39
N ASP A 197 -15.38 4.78 -4.38
CA ASP A 197 -16.70 5.33 -4.10
C ASP A 197 -16.96 6.68 -4.80
N ILE A 198 -15.91 7.37 -5.27
CA ILE A 198 -16.02 8.67 -5.96
C ILE A 198 -16.04 8.52 -7.49
N SER A 199 -16.48 9.56 -8.21
CA SER A 199 -16.50 9.54 -9.69
C SER A 199 -15.08 9.64 -10.28
N ARG A 200 -14.89 9.22 -11.54
CA ARG A 200 -13.61 9.43 -12.26
C ARG A 200 -13.18 10.91 -12.28
N LYS A 201 -14.16 11.80 -12.49
CA LYS A 201 -13.96 13.25 -12.48
C LYS A 201 -13.47 13.73 -11.11
N ASP A 202 -14.05 13.21 -10.04
CA ASP A 202 -13.64 13.56 -8.67
C ASP A 202 -12.28 12.96 -8.31
N CYS A 203 -11.98 11.74 -8.77
CA CYS A 203 -10.67 11.13 -8.62
C CYS A 203 -9.60 11.99 -9.31
N LYS A 204 -9.83 12.37 -10.58
CA LYS A 204 -8.94 13.29 -11.30
C LYS A 204 -8.77 14.62 -10.56
N ARG A 205 -9.87 15.24 -10.13
CA ARG A 205 -9.84 16.50 -9.38
C ARG A 205 -9.03 16.39 -8.09
N CYS A 206 -9.21 15.29 -7.34
CA CYS A 206 -8.48 15.03 -6.10
C CYS A 206 -6.96 14.92 -6.35
N LEU A 207 -6.55 14.10 -7.32
CA LEU A 207 -5.15 13.91 -7.68
C LEU A 207 -4.52 15.20 -8.23
N ASP A 208 -5.23 15.93 -9.11
CA ASP A 208 -4.76 17.22 -9.65
C ASP A 208 -4.58 18.27 -8.53
N SER A 209 -5.47 18.28 -7.53
CA SER A 209 -5.37 19.19 -6.37
C SER A 209 -4.12 18.91 -5.54
N GLN A 210 -3.77 17.65 -5.34
CA GLN A 210 -2.53 17.27 -4.64
C GLN A 210 -1.28 17.76 -5.39
N LEU A 211 -1.28 17.71 -6.73
CA LEU A 211 -0.19 18.24 -7.56
C LEU A 211 -0.08 19.77 -7.53
N ILE A 212 -1.16 20.48 -7.24
CA ILE A 212 -1.11 21.94 -7.02
C ILE A 212 -0.47 22.23 -5.66
N ASN A 213 -0.85 21.48 -4.62
CA ASN A 213 -0.32 21.64 -3.27
C ASN A 213 1.18 21.29 -3.18
N ILE A 214 1.68 20.33 -3.96
CA ILE A 214 3.11 20.00 -3.96
C ILE A 214 3.95 21.07 -4.71
N ARG A 215 3.36 21.92 -5.57
CA ARG A 215 4.13 22.99 -6.26
C ARG A 215 4.70 24.03 -5.30
N THR A 216 4.18 24.11 -4.08
CA THR A 216 4.72 24.95 -3.01
C THR A 216 5.79 24.23 -2.17
N ILE A 217 5.96 22.92 -2.38
CA ILE A 217 6.93 22.05 -1.75
C ILE A 217 8.08 21.81 -2.74
N ARG A 218 9.29 21.72 -2.19
CA ARG A 218 10.57 21.95 -2.87
C ARG A 218 10.92 20.85 -3.88
N ASN A 219 12.09 21.02 -4.50
CA ASN A 219 12.83 20.11 -5.38
C ASN A 219 13.11 18.70 -4.78
N ASN A 220 12.25 18.15 -3.93
CA ASN A 220 12.52 16.93 -3.17
C ASN A 220 12.61 15.71 -4.09
N THR A 221 13.55 14.83 -3.79
CA THR A 221 13.74 13.56 -4.51
C THR A 221 12.57 12.61 -4.31
N ARG A 222 11.90 12.70 -3.15
CA ARG A 222 10.82 11.81 -2.74
C ARG A 222 9.72 12.57 -2.01
N TRP A 223 8.48 12.14 -2.20
CA TRP A 223 7.33 12.63 -1.44
C TRP A 223 6.16 11.65 -1.53
N GLU A 224 5.38 11.60 -0.47
CA GLU A 224 4.14 10.84 -0.41
C GLU A 224 3.00 11.77 0.04
N ILE A 225 1.90 11.82 -0.72
CA ILE A 225 0.71 12.58 -0.36
C ILE A 225 -0.42 11.61 -0.06
N TYR A 226 -1.03 11.81 1.10
CA TYR A 226 -2.14 11.02 1.60
C TYR A 226 -3.38 11.90 1.72
N GLY A 227 -4.43 11.59 0.98
CA GLY A 227 -5.72 12.28 1.07
C GLY A 227 -6.82 11.40 1.65
N SER A 228 -8.00 11.99 1.86
CA SER A 228 -9.18 11.21 2.29
C SER A 228 -9.74 10.32 1.17
N ASN A 229 -9.51 10.67 -0.10
CA ASN A 229 -9.98 9.89 -1.25
C ASN A 229 -8.93 9.61 -2.32
N CYS A 230 -7.74 10.23 -2.26
CA CYS A 230 -6.69 10.00 -3.25
C CYS A 230 -5.30 10.05 -2.63
N PHE A 231 -4.35 9.36 -3.25
CA PHE A 231 -3.01 9.11 -2.74
C PHE A 231 -2.02 9.20 -3.90
N MET A 232 -0.86 9.83 -3.70
CA MET A 232 0.18 9.91 -4.71
C MET A 232 1.57 9.82 -4.11
N TRP A 233 2.40 8.96 -4.67
CA TRP A 233 3.78 8.80 -4.24
C TRP A 233 4.74 8.96 -5.41
N TYR A 234 5.88 9.58 -5.11
CA TYR A 234 6.98 9.79 -6.01
C TYR A 234 8.27 9.46 -5.27
N ASP A 235 9.04 8.52 -5.79
CA ASP A 235 10.23 7.99 -5.10
C ASP A 235 11.35 7.69 -6.11
N ASP A 236 12.61 7.72 -5.67
CA ASP A 236 13.78 7.28 -6.45
C ASP A 236 14.07 5.78 -6.27
N TYR A 237 13.36 5.10 -5.36
CA TYR A 237 13.37 3.66 -5.20
C TYR A 237 12.08 3.00 -5.70
N GLN A 238 12.21 1.76 -6.18
CA GLN A 238 11.06 0.96 -6.57
C GLN A 238 10.33 0.43 -5.32
N PHE A 239 9.11 0.94 -5.06
CA PHE A 239 8.27 0.56 -3.92
C PHE A 239 7.06 -0.33 -4.30
N TYR A 240 6.97 -0.75 -5.56
CA TYR A 240 5.94 -1.66 -6.06
C TYR A 240 6.56 -2.77 -6.91
N ALA A 241 5.94 -3.95 -6.92
CA ALA A 241 6.37 -5.03 -7.79
C ALA A 241 6.16 -4.64 -9.26
N SER A 242 7.18 -4.84 -10.10
CA SER A 242 7.12 -4.58 -11.55
C SER A 242 6.25 -5.58 -12.32
N VAL A 243 5.64 -6.56 -11.64
CA VAL A 243 4.94 -7.67 -12.28
C VAL A 243 3.59 -7.92 -11.62
N SER A 244 2.53 -7.62 -12.36
CA SER A 244 1.15 -7.98 -12.05
C SER A 244 0.96 -9.50 -12.24
N PHE A 245 1.51 -10.31 -11.34
CA PHE A 245 1.06 -11.68 -11.19
C PHE A 245 -0.07 -11.68 -10.17
N LEU A 246 -1.31 -11.45 -10.62
CA LEU A 246 -2.43 -12.09 -9.95
C LEU A 246 -2.24 -13.59 -10.21
N PRO A 247 -1.91 -14.43 -9.22
CA PRO A 247 -2.01 -15.85 -9.44
C PRO A 247 -3.50 -16.12 -9.64
N SER A 248 -3.89 -16.58 -10.83
CA SER A 248 -5.21 -17.17 -11.00
C SER A 248 -5.37 -18.20 -9.89
N ALA A 249 -6.48 -18.14 -9.16
CA ALA A 249 -6.86 -19.10 -8.13
C ALA A 249 -7.02 -20.50 -8.75
N ALA A 250 -5.91 -21.20 -8.99
CA ALA A 250 -5.87 -22.54 -9.55
C ALA A 250 -4.51 -23.22 -9.36
N TRP A 251 -3.82 -23.01 -8.23
CA TRP A 251 -2.74 -23.92 -7.82
C TRP A 251 -2.93 -24.30 -6.36
N ARG A 252 -3.66 -25.40 -6.14
CA ARG A 252 -3.53 -26.20 -4.91
C ARG A 252 -2.22 -26.97 -5.02
N PRO A 253 -1.18 -26.70 -4.21
CA PRO A 253 -0.04 -27.59 -4.15
C PRO A 253 -0.48 -28.84 -3.40
N SER A 254 -0.62 -29.94 -4.12
CA SER A 254 -0.71 -31.27 -3.52
C SER A 254 0.59 -31.54 -2.75
N SER A 255 0.45 -31.65 -1.43
CA SER A 255 1.30 -32.40 -0.49
C SER A 255 2.83 -32.32 -0.74
N CYS A 256 3.50 -31.55 0.12
CA CYS A 256 4.95 -31.46 0.27
C CYS A 256 5.53 -32.77 0.87
N ARG A 257 5.49 -33.87 0.12
CA ARG A 257 6.13 -35.14 0.48
C ARG A 257 7.06 -35.71 -0.60
N SER A 258 7.05 -35.17 -1.81
CA SER A 258 7.79 -35.77 -2.94
C SER A 258 9.08 -35.04 -3.34
N LEU A 259 9.35 -33.83 -2.83
CA LEU A 259 10.58 -33.09 -3.16
C LEU A 259 11.79 -33.44 -2.28
N ALA A 260 11.57 -34.05 -1.12
CA ALA A 260 12.67 -34.54 -0.26
C ALA A 260 13.36 -35.79 -0.82
N ALA A 261 12.72 -36.54 -1.72
CA ALA A 261 13.28 -37.77 -2.28
C ALA A 261 14.34 -37.52 -3.38
N ILE A 262 14.24 -36.40 -4.11
CA ILE A 262 15.11 -36.12 -5.27
C ILE A 262 16.48 -35.57 -4.82
N ALA A 263 16.52 -34.84 -3.70
CA ALA A 263 17.76 -34.26 -3.16
C ALA A 263 18.72 -35.31 -2.55
N VAL A 264 18.22 -36.47 -2.11
CA VAL A 264 19.06 -37.52 -1.51
C VAL A 264 19.78 -38.35 -2.58
N SER A 265 19.19 -38.50 -3.77
CA SER A 265 19.78 -39.26 -4.88
C SER A 265 20.96 -38.56 -5.57
N ALA A 266 21.02 -37.22 -5.56
CA ALA A 266 22.13 -36.48 -6.17
C ALA A 266 23.40 -36.45 -5.29
N ALA A 267 23.25 -36.62 -3.97
CA ALA A 267 24.38 -36.61 -3.04
C ALA A 267 25.17 -37.93 -3.01
N LEU A 268 24.61 -39.03 -3.53
CA LEU A 268 25.26 -40.35 -3.58
C LEU A 268 26.08 -40.61 -4.85
N LEU A 269 26.02 -39.72 -5.85
CA LEU A 269 26.79 -39.84 -7.11
C LEU A 269 28.10 -39.03 -7.12
N ILE A 270 28.45 -38.36 -6.02
CA ILE A 270 29.71 -37.59 -5.88
C ILE A 270 30.76 -38.35 -5.06
N VAL A 271 30.47 -39.60 -4.66
CA VAL A 271 31.45 -40.49 -4.02
C VAL A 271 31.51 -41.81 -4.77
N PHE A 272 32.09 -41.78 -5.97
CA PHE A 272 32.91 -42.84 -6.58
C PHE A 272 33.76 -42.22 -7.70
#